data_AF-A0AAV4C2B7-F1
#
_entry.id   AF-A0AAV4C2B7-F1
#
_cell.length_a   1.000
_cell.length_b   1.000
_cell.length_c   1.000
_cell.angle_alpha   90.00
_cell.angle_beta   90.00
_cell.angle_gamma   90.00
#
_symmetry.space_group_name_H-M   'P 1'
#
loop_
_entity.id
_entity.type
_entity.pdbx_description
1 polymer ?
#
loop_
_entity_poly.entity_id
_entity_poly.type
_entity_poly.pdbx_seq_one_letter_code
_entity_poly.pdbx_strand_id
1 'polypeptide(L)'
;MYNRKLKPRLPLKSIVEEYKCGKARLMLMLEDSEDPAVRSIQPQLRSGRKWKVDKAVKQTKEGLKMKGVISLAQTGKKRLASERVE
;
A
#
# COMPACT_ATOMS: atom_id res chain seq x y z
N MET A 1 17.45 17.56 -36.32
CA MET A 1 17.13 18.62 -35.35
C MET A 1 16.88 17.99 -33.98
N TYR A 2 17.80 18.14 -33.03
CA TYR A 2 17.53 17.85 -31.62
C TYR A 2 17.70 19.17 -30.85
N ASN A 3 16.60 19.63 -30.24
CA ASN A 3 16.53 20.95 -29.65
C ASN A 3 17.34 20.97 -28.33
N ARG A 4 18.57 21.50 -28.36
CA ARG A 4 19.49 21.55 -27.19
C ARG A 4 18.91 22.27 -25.96
N LYS A 5 17.83 23.04 -26.13
CA LYS A 5 17.16 23.83 -25.08
C LYS A 5 15.98 23.11 -24.41
N LEU A 6 15.45 22.04 -25.01
CA LEU A 6 14.40 21.24 -24.38
C LEU A 6 15.05 20.15 -23.54
N LYS A 7 15.36 20.47 -22.27
CA LYS A 7 15.68 19.44 -21.27
C LYS A 7 14.40 18.61 -21.08
N PRO A 8 14.34 17.33 -21.49
CA PRO A 8 13.19 16.50 -21.16
C PRO A 8 13.05 16.48 -19.65
N ARG A 9 11.90 16.97 -19.15
CA ARG A 9 11.62 16.95 -17.71
C ARG A 9 11.41 15.49 -17.33
N LEU A 10 12.31 14.95 -16.53
CA LEU A 10 12.16 13.59 -16.01
C LEU A 10 10.83 13.49 -15.23
N PRO A 11 10.05 12.42 -15.42
CA PRO A 11 8.81 12.20 -14.68
C PRO A 11 9.13 11.74 -13.24
N LEU A 12 9.72 12.64 -12.45
CA LEU A 12 10.19 12.35 -11.09
C LEU A 12 9.08 11.83 -10.18
N LYS A 13 7.82 12.25 -10.40
CA LYS A 13 6.67 11.76 -9.62
C LYS A 13 6.42 10.28 -9.86
N SER A 14 6.35 9.83 -11.12
CA SER A 14 6.16 8.42 -11.49
C SER A 14 7.26 7.55 -10.89
N ILE A 15 8.52 7.97 -11.08
CA ILE A 15 9.68 7.22 -10.58
C ILE A 15 9.64 7.07 -9.06
N VAL A 16 9.23 8.12 -8.34
CA VAL A 16 9.09 8.07 -6.88
C VAL A 16 7.95 7.15 -6.44
N GLU A 17 6.83 7.14 -7.17
CA GLU A 17 5.72 6.24 -6.90
C GLU A 17 6.11 4.77 -7.13
N GLU A 18 6.74 4.48 -8.27
CA GLU A 18 7.27 3.15 -8.57
C GLU A 18 8.29 2.68 -7.54
N TYR A 19 9.19 3.56 -7.10
CA TYR A 19 10.14 3.28 -6.03
C TYR A 19 9.43 2.89 -4.72
N LYS A 20 8.41 3.67 -4.32
CA LYS A 20 7.65 3.40 -3.08
C LYS A 20 6.89 2.08 -3.19
N CYS A 21 6.20 1.85 -4.30
CA CYS A 21 5.46 0.64 -4.58
C CYS A 21 6.37 -0.59 -4.57
N GLY A 22 7.52 -0.52 -5.25
CA GLY A 22 8.50 -1.61 -5.27
C GLY A 22 9.05 -1.94 -3.88
N LYS A 23 9.37 -0.92 -3.08
CA LYS A 23 9.85 -1.12 -1.71
C LYS A 23 8.79 -1.69 -0.77
N ALA A 24 7.55 -1.21 -0.86
CA ALA A 24 6.43 -1.75 -0.09
C ALA A 24 6.15 -3.21 -0.47
N ARG A 25 6.15 -3.52 -1.77
CA ARG A 25 6.00 -4.89 -2.29
C ARG A 25 7.09 -5.81 -1.74
N LEU A 26 8.35 -5.39 -1.80
CA LEU A 26 9.46 -6.20 -1.29
C LEU A 26 9.31 -6.48 0.21
N MET A 27 8.86 -5.49 1.01
CA MET A 27 8.60 -5.70 2.43
C MET A 27 7.55 -6.78 2.67
N LEU A 28 6.43 -6.69 1.95
CA LEU A 28 5.34 -7.68 2.06
C LEU A 28 5.81 -9.07 1.62
N MET A 29 6.58 -9.17 0.54
CA MET A 29 7.11 -10.46 0.08
C MET A 29 8.08 -11.11 1.08
N LEU A 30 8.84 -10.31 1.83
CA LEU A 30 9.72 -10.83 2.88
C LEU A 30 8.93 -11.26 4.13
N GLU A 31 7.86 -10.55 4.46
CA GLU A 31 6.97 -10.88 5.58
C GLU A 31 6.13 -12.13 5.30
N ASP A 32 5.64 -12.27 4.07
CA ASP A 32 4.82 -13.40 3.60
C ASP A 32 5.67 -14.54 2.99
N SER A 33 6.98 -14.53 3.20
CA SER A 33 7.87 -15.56 2.66
C SER A 33 7.57 -16.94 3.28
N GLU A 34 7.57 -17.99 2.44
CA GLU A 34 7.38 -19.38 2.87
C GLU A 34 8.58 -19.90 3.69
N ASP A 35 9.77 -19.35 3.46
CA ASP A 35 10.97 -19.73 4.19
C ASP A 35 10.96 -19.11 5.60
N PRO A 36 10.91 -19.93 6.68
CA PRO A 36 10.87 -19.44 8.04
C PRO A 36 12.15 -18.67 8.43
N ALA A 37 13.31 -18.98 7.83
CA ALA A 37 14.55 -18.27 8.09
C ALA A 37 14.47 -16.83 7.56
N VAL A 38 13.99 -16.65 6.33
CA VAL A 38 13.77 -15.33 5.71
C VAL A 38 12.75 -14.53 6.51
N ARG A 39 11.64 -15.17 6.92
CA ARG A 39 10.61 -14.53 7.73
C ARG A 39 11.09 -14.13 9.12
N SER A 40 12.01 -14.89 9.72
CA SER A 40 12.55 -14.59 11.05
C SER A 40 13.54 -13.42 11.06
N ILE A 41 14.37 -13.32 10.01
CA ILE A 41 15.43 -12.31 9.94
C ILE A 41 14.88 -10.96 9.50
N GLN A 42 13.91 -10.95 8.57
CA GLN A 42 13.26 -9.75 7.99
C GLN A 42 14.16 -8.50 7.99
N PRO A 43 15.10 -8.40 7.02
CA PRO A 43 16.06 -7.32 7.02
C PRO A 43 15.37 -5.95 6.92
N GLN A 44 15.84 -5.01 7.73
CA GLN A 44 15.33 -3.63 7.70
C GLN A 44 15.58 -3.00 6.34
N LEU A 45 14.49 -2.74 5.60
CA LEU A 45 14.56 -2.19 4.26
C LEU A 45 15.08 -0.75 4.29
N ARG A 46 16.25 -0.57 3.67
CA ARG A 46 16.83 0.77 3.49
C ARG A 46 15.91 1.61 2.62
N SER A 47 15.22 2.53 3.29
CA SER A 47 14.37 3.56 2.73
C SER A 47 14.95 4.94 3.07
N GLY A 48 14.69 5.92 2.19
CA GLY A 48 15.25 7.26 2.32
C GLY A 48 14.85 7.99 3.60
N ARG A 49 15.39 9.19 3.82
CA ARG A 49 15.10 10.00 5.01
C ARG A 49 13.63 10.46 5.08
N LYS A 50 13.05 10.83 3.94
CA LYS A 50 11.71 11.45 3.86
C LYS A 50 10.56 10.45 3.96
N TRP A 51 10.78 9.18 3.64
CA TRP A 51 9.72 8.18 3.60
C TRP A 51 10.25 6.85 4.10
N LYS A 52 9.51 6.24 5.03
CA LYS A 52 9.84 4.95 5.65
C LYS A 52 8.79 3.92 5.27
N VAL A 53 9.25 2.77 4.77
CA VAL A 53 8.39 1.70 4.25
C VAL A 53 7.55 1.11 5.39
N ASP A 54 8.16 0.84 6.55
CA ASP A 54 7.49 0.19 7.68
C ASP A 54 6.27 0.98 8.16
N LYS A 55 6.42 2.31 8.27
CA LYS A 55 5.33 3.22 8.66
C LYS A 55 4.21 3.21 7.63
N ALA A 56 4.55 3.26 6.34
CA ALA A 56 3.57 3.31 5.26
C ALA A 56 2.79 1.99 5.15
N VAL A 57 3.48 0.85 5.24
CA VAL A 57 2.84 -0.48 5.22
C VAL A 57 1.95 -0.66 6.45
N LYS A 58 2.42 -0.30 7.64
CA LYS A 58 1.62 -0.37 8.88
C LYS A 58 0.34 0.47 8.79
N GLN A 59 0.45 1.73 8.38
CA GLN A 59 -0.70 2.61 8.20
C GLN A 59 -1.70 2.05 7.18
N THR A 60 -1.21 1.45 6.09
CA THR A 60 -2.04 0.82 5.07
C THR A 60 -2.77 -0.40 5.63
N LYS A 61 -2.09 -1.27 6.39
CA LYS A 61 -2.70 -2.43 7.05
C LYS A 61 -3.77 -2.00 8.07
N GLU A 62 -3.52 -0.96 8.84
CA GLU A 62 -4.49 -0.38 9.78
C GLU A 62 -5.71 0.18 9.05
N GLY A 63 -5.50 0.92 7.96
CA GLY A 63 -6.59 1.40 7.11
C GLY A 63 -7.43 0.27 6.50
N LEU A 64 -6.78 -0.84 6.09
CA LEU A 64 -7.48 -2.02 5.59
C LEU A 64 -8.36 -2.66 6.66
N LYS A 65 -7.86 -2.79 7.90
CA LYS A 65 -8.64 -3.28 9.05
C LYS A 65 -9.83 -2.37 9.35
N MET A 66 -9.60 -1.07 9.40
CA MET A 66 -10.68 -0.09 9.62
C MET A 66 -11.75 -0.18 8.53
N LYS A 67 -11.35 -0.29 7.26
CA LYS A 67 -12.29 -0.46 6.15
C LYS A 67 -13.13 -1.72 6.32
N GLY A 68 -12.53 -2.84 6.72
CA GLY A 68 -13.25 -4.07 7.03
C GLY A 68 -14.32 -3.88 8.11
N VAL A 69 -13.97 -3.23 9.22
CA VAL A 69 -14.90 -2.93 10.32
C VAL A 69 -16.06 -2.05 9.84
N ILE A 70 -15.76 -0.97 9.10
CA ILE A 70 -16.78 -0.05 8.57
C ILE A 70 -17.71 -0.78 7.60
N SER A 71 -17.17 -1.58 6.69
CA SER A 71 -17.97 -2.34 5.70
C SER A 71 -18.87 -3.39 6.38
N LEU A 72 -18.37 -4.11 7.38
CA LEU A 72 -19.19 -5.03 8.17
C LEU A 72 -20.32 -4.29 8.90
N ALA A 73 -20.01 -3.17 9.56
CA ALA A 73 -21.00 -2.34 10.23
C ALA A 73 -22.07 -1.74 9.29
N GLN A 74 -21.74 -1.54 8.00
CA GLN A 74 -22.68 -1.08 6.99
C GLN A 74 -23.56 -2.20 6.42
N THR A 75 -23.07 -3.43 6.37
CA THR A 75 -23.83 -4.57 5.82
C THR A 75 -25.04 -4.94 6.69
N GLY A 76 -24.92 -4.75 8.02
CA GLY A 76 -26.03 -4.87 8.97
C GLY A 76 -27.09 -3.77 8.85
N LYS A 77 -26.84 -2.72 8.05
CA LYS A 77 -27.81 -1.65 7.76
C LYS A 77 -28.62 -1.93 6.49
N LYS A 78 -28.85 -3.20 6.13
CA LYS A 78 -29.92 -3.56 5.21
C LYS A 78 -31.24 -3.15 5.89
N ARG A 79 -31.84 -2.07 5.37
CA ARG A 79 -32.97 -1.35 6.00
C ARG A 79 -34.10 -2.33 6.37
N LEU A 80 -34.62 -2.20 7.59
CA LEU A 80 -35.87 -2.84 8.11
C LEU A 80 -37.15 -2.45 7.33
N ALA A 81 -37.02 -1.89 6.12
CA ALA A 81 -38.13 -1.37 5.31
C ALA A 81 -38.26 -2.05 3.94
N SER A 82 -37.45 -3.08 3.63
CA SER A 82 -37.57 -3.81 2.36
C SER A 82 -38.40 -5.10 2.44
N GLU A 83 -38.96 -5.42 3.60
CA GLU A 83 -39.95 -6.51 3.72
C GLU A 83 -41.34 -5.88 3.69
N ARG A 84 -41.75 -5.44 2.48
CA ARG A 84 -43.17 -5.24 2.19
C ARG A 84 -43.76 -6.64 2.07
N VAL A 85 -44.56 -7.00 3.07
CA VAL A 85 -45.48 -8.13 3.02
C VAL A 85 -46.51 -7.79 1.92
N GLU A 86 -46.50 -8.58 0.84
CA GLU A 86 -47.68 -8.84 0.00
C GLU A 86 -48.44 -10.03 0.56
#